data_AF-A0A951N839-F1
#
_entry.id   AF-A0A951N839-F1
#
_cell.length_a   1.000
_cell.length_b   1.000
_cell.length_c   1.000
_cell.angle_alpha   90.00
_cell.angle_beta   90.00
_cell.angle_gamma   90.00
#
_symmetry.space_group_name_H-M   'P 1'
#
loop_
_entity.id
_entity.type
_entity.pdbx_description
1 polymer ?
#
loop_
_entity_poly.entity_id
_entity_poly.type
_entity_poly.pdbx_seq_one_letter_code
_entity_poly.pdbx_strand_id
1 'polypeptide(L)'
;MATQLFEVKNGKIEWHPHKFQVQAWASHARFPIVLKGWRGGFTSSSAKWLLNEMKRCGPGDLNRSYFAISPTHQVGGKGLLPAIETVLCTYYQYATYNRSDHTFTITEEGERALWGHTQKERTKIIGCYAENPESFASMTAIGGVADEICQKKFKHNAWTTLRARCSTASGMVAPNNAGPGLDR
;
A
#
# COMPACT_ATOMS: atom_id res chain seq x y z
N MET A 1 0.02 -16.81 -19.38
CA MET A 1 1.15 -16.91 -18.44
C MET A 1 1.21 -15.63 -17.64
N ALA A 2 1.30 -15.68 -16.31
CA ALA A 2 1.37 -14.48 -15.49
C ALA A 2 2.75 -13.86 -15.65
N THR A 3 2.86 -12.76 -16.40
CA THR A 3 4.11 -11.99 -16.49
C THR A 3 4.46 -11.51 -15.09
N GLN A 4 5.65 -11.88 -14.61
CA GLN A 4 6.18 -11.43 -13.34
C GLN A 4 6.31 -9.91 -13.38
N LEU A 5 5.78 -9.19 -12.37
CA LEU A 5 5.65 -7.73 -12.39
C LEU A 5 7.02 -7.02 -12.43
N PHE A 6 8.08 -7.71 -12.03
CA PHE A 6 9.45 -7.24 -12.07
C PHE A 6 10.43 -8.41 -11.99
N GLU A 7 11.68 -8.16 -12.38
CA GLU A 7 12.80 -9.10 -12.32
C GLU A 7 14.03 -8.42 -11.70
N VAL A 8 14.92 -9.18 -11.07
CA VAL A 8 16.22 -8.65 -10.60
C VAL A 8 17.28 -9.01 -11.63
N LYS A 9 17.81 -8.00 -12.34
CA LYS A 9 18.92 -8.16 -13.31
C LYS A 9 20.09 -7.30 -12.90
N ASN A 10 21.28 -7.91 -12.82
CA ASN A 10 22.54 -7.21 -12.51
C ASN A 10 22.45 -6.33 -11.24
N GLY A 11 21.76 -6.82 -10.20
CA GLY A 11 21.55 -6.08 -8.95
C GLY A 11 20.55 -4.91 -9.04
N LYS A 12 19.83 -4.78 -10.16
CA LYS A 12 18.77 -3.79 -10.35
C LYS A 12 17.41 -4.47 -10.47
N ILE A 13 16.38 -3.84 -9.91
CA ILE A 13 15.00 -4.29 -10.03
C ILE A 13 14.41 -3.64 -11.29
N GLU A 14 14.15 -4.43 -12.31
CA GLU A 14 13.46 -4.03 -13.54
C GLU A 14 11.97 -4.27 -13.40
N TRP A 15 11.17 -3.20 -13.45
CA TRP A 15 9.71 -3.30 -13.40
C TRP A 15 9.13 -3.45 -14.80
N HIS A 16 8.21 -4.41 -14.97
CA HIS A 16 7.48 -4.65 -16.22
C HIS A 16 5.97 -4.41 -16.02
N PRO A 17 5.56 -3.16 -15.68
CA PRO A 17 4.16 -2.87 -15.44
C PRO A 17 3.35 -2.93 -16.73
N HIS A 18 2.12 -3.41 -16.61
CA HIS A 18 1.13 -3.24 -17.67
C HIS A 18 0.80 -1.74 -17.84
N LYS A 19 0.44 -1.29 -19.04
CA LYS A 19 0.15 0.14 -19.33
C LYS A 19 -0.83 0.79 -18.34
N PHE A 20 -1.83 0.05 -17.88
CA PHE A 20 -2.82 0.53 -16.90
C PHE A 20 -2.25 0.69 -15.49
N GLN A 21 -1.23 -0.09 -15.12
CA GLN A 21 -0.51 0.12 -13.85
C GLN A 21 0.34 1.38 -13.93
N VAL A 22 1.00 1.64 -15.05
CA VAL A 22 1.74 2.89 -15.27
C VAL A 22 0.81 4.10 -15.19
N GLN A 23 -0.37 4.05 -15.81
CA GLN A 23 -1.37 5.10 -15.73
C GLN A 23 -1.85 5.34 -14.29
N ALA A 24 -2.08 4.27 -13.53
CA ALA A 24 -2.43 4.38 -12.12
C ALA A 24 -1.30 5.03 -11.30
N TRP A 25 -0.05 4.66 -11.56
CA TRP A 25 1.12 5.20 -10.88
C TRP A 25 1.40 6.66 -11.21
N ALA A 26 1.07 7.10 -12.43
CA ALA A 26 1.23 8.48 -12.87
C ALA A 26 0.05 9.39 -12.47
N SER A 27 -1.00 8.83 -11.86
CA SER A 27 -2.17 9.61 -11.50
C SER A 27 -1.87 10.56 -10.33
N HIS A 28 -2.21 11.83 -10.51
CA HIS A 28 -2.16 12.87 -9.47
C HIS A 28 -3.49 13.04 -8.74
N ALA A 29 -4.48 12.18 -9.02
CA ALA A 29 -5.74 12.20 -8.29
C ALA A 29 -5.49 12.03 -6.78
N ARG A 30 -6.34 12.62 -5.95
CA ARG A 30 -6.27 12.45 -4.49
C ARG A 30 -6.50 10.99 -4.08
N PHE A 31 -7.36 10.27 -4.78
CA PHE A 31 -7.62 8.85 -4.52
C PHE A 31 -7.65 8.10 -5.87
N PRO A 32 -6.50 7.70 -6.42
CA PRO A 32 -6.48 6.91 -7.64
C PRO A 32 -7.14 5.55 -7.41
N ILE A 33 -8.33 5.35 -7.98
CA ILE A 33 -9.05 4.07 -7.92
C ILE A 33 -8.82 3.28 -9.21
N VAL A 34 -8.34 2.05 -9.05
CA VAL A 34 -8.02 1.13 -10.13
C VAL A 34 -8.90 -0.11 -10.08
N LEU A 35 -10.08 0.00 -10.69
CA LEU A 35 -11.01 -1.12 -10.83
C LEU A 35 -10.47 -2.15 -11.84
N LYS A 36 -10.33 -3.41 -11.45
CA LYS A 36 -9.95 -4.48 -12.38
C LYS A 36 -10.44 -5.86 -11.97
N GLY A 37 -10.41 -6.78 -12.93
CA GLY A 37 -10.74 -8.19 -12.72
C GLY A 37 -9.69 -8.98 -11.95
N TRP A 38 -9.97 -10.26 -11.74
CA TRP A 38 -9.13 -11.17 -10.96
C TRP A 38 -7.73 -11.34 -11.58
N ARG A 39 -6.71 -11.57 -10.72
CA ARG A 39 -5.32 -11.92 -11.11
C ARG A 39 -4.54 -10.92 -11.96
N GLY A 40 -4.98 -9.67 -12.13
CA GLY A 40 -4.20 -8.64 -12.87
C GLY A 40 -2.95 -8.08 -12.18
N GLY A 41 -2.37 -8.75 -11.17
CA GLY A 41 -1.10 -8.35 -10.55
C GLY A 41 -1.08 -7.01 -9.78
N PHE A 42 -2.23 -6.50 -9.32
CA PHE A 42 -2.26 -5.19 -8.65
C PHE A 42 -1.81 -5.22 -7.21
N THR A 43 -1.99 -6.32 -6.47
CA THR A 43 -1.49 -6.40 -5.09
C THR A 43 0.03 -6.17 -5.03
N SER A 44 0.80 -6.73 -5.96
CA SER A 44 2.24 -6.41 -6.10
C SER A 44 2.49 -5.00 -6.61
N SER A 45 1.64 -4.49 -7.51
CA SER A 45 1.67 -3.10 -7.99
C SER A 45 1.39 -2.08 -6.87
N SER A 46 0.58 -2.46 -5.87
CA SER A 46 0.24 -1.66 -4.69
C SER A 46 1.45 -1.41 -3.80
N ALA A 47 2.31 -2.41 -3.63
CA ALA A 47 3.56 -2.23 -2.91
C ALA A 47 4.51 -1.26 -3.63
N LYS A 48 4.61 -1.34 -4.96
CA LYS A 48 5.40 -0.40 -5.76
C LYS A 48 4.82 1.01 -5.75
N TRP A 49 3.51 1.13 -5.85
CA TRP A 49 2.83 2.42 -5.75
C TRP A 49 3.09 3.05 -4.38
N LEU A 50 2.97 2.28 -3.29
CA LEU A 50 3.25 2.75 -1.93
C LEU A 50 4.69 3.24 -1.80
N LEU A 51 5.67 2.53 -2.38
CA LEU A 51 7.05 2.98 -2.43
C LEU A 51 7.21 4.34 -3.15
N ASN A 52 6.53 4.53 -4.28
CA ASN A 52 6.56 5.82 -4.99
C ASN A 52 5.88 6.93 -4.18
N GLU A 53 4.78 6.60 -3.50
CA GLU A 53 4.06 7.52 -2.63
C GLU A 53 4.92 7.95 -1.44
N MET A 54 5.69 7.03 -0.84
CA MET A 54 6.65 7.37 0.20
C MET A 54 7.74 8.34 -0.26
N LYS A 55 8.24 8.18 -1.50
CA LYS A 55 9.19 9.12 -2.09
C LYS A 55 8.57 10.50 -2.32
N ARG A 56 7.27 10.53 -2.67
CA ARG A 56 6.53 11.77 -2.96
C ARG A 56 6.14 12.53 -1.69
N CYS A 57 5.61 11.84 -0.69
CA CYS A 57 5.08 12.44 0.53
C CYS A 57 6.14 12.65 1.61
N GLY A 58 7.26 11.93 1.54
CA GLY A 58 8.38 12.08 2.47
C GLY A 58 8.27 11.19 3.71
N PRO A 59 9.17 11.37 4.69
CA PRO A 59 9.19 10.57 5.91
C PRO A 59 7.97 10.82 6.78
N GLY A 60 7.62 9.79 7.55
CA GLY A 60 6.73 9.93 8.70
C GLY A 60 7.45 10.13 10.02
N ASP A 61 6.66 10.26 11.08
CA ASP A 61 7.13 10.49 12.44
C ASP A 61 6.23 9.75 13.44
N LEU A 62 6.43 10.01 14.74
CA LEU A 62 5.68 9.39 15.84
C LEU A 62 4.16 9.48 15.66
N ASN A 63 3.65 10.54 15.05
CA ASN A 63 2.22 10.81 14.92
C ASN A 63 1.68 10.51 13.53
N ARG A 64 2.58 10.28 12.55
CA ARG A 64 2.22 10.20 11.13
C ARG A 64 2.87 8.98 10.48
N SER A 65 2.07 8.06 9.99
CA SER A 65 2.51 6.80 9.39
C SER A 65 1.87 6.55 8.03
N TYR A 66 2.41 5.59 7.29
CA TYR A 66 1.78 5.07 6.08
C TYR A 66 0.87 3.89 6.44
N PHE A 67 -0.23 3.69 5.70
CA PHE A 67 -1.14 2.56 5.94
C PHE A 67 -1.18 1.56 4.78
N ALA A 68 -1.24 0.28 5.14
CA ALA A 68 -1.53 -0.83 4.25
C ALA A 68 -2.86 -1.46 4.68
N ILE A 69 -3.93 -1.16 3.95
CA ILE A 69 -5.29 -1.46 4.36
C ILE A 69 -5.81 -2.65 3.58
N SER A 70 -6.42 -3.59 4.29
CA SER A 70 -7.14 -4.72 3.70
C SER A 70 -8.52 -4.89 4.35
N PRO A 71 -9.46 -5.62 3.73
CA PRO A 71 -10.78 -5.84 4.31
C PRO A 71 -10.69 -6.57 5.66
N THR A 72 -9.81 -7.56 5.76
CA THR A 72 -9.59 -8.38 6.95
C THR A 72 -8.12 -8.67 7.20
N HIS A 73 -7.82 -9.11 8.41
CA HIS A 73 -6.50 -9.63 8.78
C HIS A 73 -6.02 -10.76 7.85
N GLN A 74 -6.91 -11.72 7.59
CA GLN A 74 -6.62 -12.90 6.78
C GLN A 74 -6.34 -12.54 5.31
N VAL A 75 -7.06 -11.56 4.77
CA VAL A 75 -6.85 -11.07 3.40
C VAL A 75 -5.52 -10.34 3.30
N GLY A 76 -5.28 -9.38 4.21
CA GLY A 76 -4.05 -8.59 4.21
C GLY A 76 -2.81 -9.45 4.42
N GLY A 77 -2.87 -10.40 5.35
CA GLY A 77 -1.78 -11.32 5.66
C GLY A 77 -1.44 -12.31 4.54
N LYS A 78 -2.36 -12.60 3.62
CA LYS A 78 -2.13 -13.48 2.45
C LYS A 78 -1.87 -12.71 1.15
N GLY A 79 -2.17 -11.42 1.10
CA GLY A 79 -2.10 -10.60 -0.11
C GLY A 79 -1.16 -9.41 0.05
N LEU A 80 -1.72 -8.30 0.54
CA LEU A 80 -1.05 -7.00 0.53
C LEU A 80 0.24 -6.96 1.37
N LEU A 81 0.23 -7.50 2.61
CA LEU A 81 1.40 -7.43 3.49
C LEU A 81 2.58 -8.24 2.94
N PRO A 82 2.40 -9.51 2.49
CA PRO A 82 3.47 -10.24 1.80
C PRO A 82 4.01 -9.52 0.56
N ALA A 83 3.15 -8.82 -0.20
CA ALA A 83 3.60 -8.05 -1.35
C ALA A 83 4.47 -6.85 -0.96
N ILE A 84 4.11 -6.14 0.12
CA ILE A 84 4.91 -5.05 0.68
C ILE A 84 6.24 -5.58 1.23
N GLU A 85 6.21 -6.68 2.00
CA GLU A 85 7.40 -7.35 2.53
C GLU A 85 8.36 -7.74 1.40
N THR A 86 7.82 -8.35 0.35
CA THR A 86 8.59 -8.75 -0.82
C THR A 86 9.31 -7.54 -1.44
N VAL A 87 8.58 -6.46 -1.70
CA VAL A 87 9.17 -5.26 -2.33
C VAL A 87 10.15 -4.56 -1.39
N LEU A 88 9.73 -4.21 -0.18
CA LEU A 88 10.50 -3.33 0.70
C LEU A 88 11.56 -4.07 1.51
N CYS A 89 11.29 -5.29 1.97
CA CYS A 89 12.22 -6.05 2.82
C CYS A 89 13.14 -6.94 1.99
N THR A 90 12.60 -7.65 1.00
CA THR A 90 13.41 -8.59 0.20
C THR A 90 14.16 -7.89 -0.92
N TYR A 91 13.47 -7.12 -1.76
CA TYR A 91 14.08 -6.58 -2.97
C TYR A 91 14.86 -5.29 -2.74
N TYR A 92 14.25 -4.31 -2.05
CA TYR A 92 14.91 -3.04 -1.77
C TYR A 92 15.69 -3.04 -0.44
N GLN A 93 15.39 -3.95 0.48
CA GLN A 93 15.97 -3.98 1.83
C GLN A 93 15.84 -2.65 2.59
N TYR A 94 14.78 -1.89 2.30
CA TYR A 94 14.49 -0.59 2.91
C TYR A 94 13.72 -0.70 4.22
N ALA A 95 13.22 -1.89 4.57
CA ALA A 95 12.38 -2.05 5.75
C ALA A 95 12.62 -3.40 6.44
N THR A 96 12.35 -3.44 7.73
CA THR A 96 12.13 -4.67 8.49
C THR A 96 10.63 -4.84 8.75
N TYR A 97 10.15 -6.09 8.79
CA TYR A 97 8.73 -6.39 9.02
C TYR A 97 8.54 -7.11 10.35
N ASN A 98 7.75 -6.51 11.24
CA ASN A 98 7.26 -7.16 12.43
C ASN A 98 5.90 -7.81 12.12
N ARG A 99 5.89 -9.15 12.08
CA ARG A 99 4.69 -9.94 11.78
C ARG A 99 3.64 -9.94 12.89
N SER A 100 4.04 -9.67 14.13
CA SER A 100 3.15 -9.73 15.29
C SER A 100 2.21 -8.52 15.35
N ASP A 101 2.71 -7.34 14.99
CA ASP A 101 1.95 -6.08 14.99
C ASP A 101 1.63 -5.56 13.58
N HIS A 102 2.02 -6.30 12.55
CA HIS A 102 1.84 -5.95 11.13
C HIS A 102 2.47 -4.61 10.74
N THR A 103 3.60 -4.27 11.35
CA THR A 103 4.30 -3.00 11.11
C THR A 103 5.58 -3.22 10.34
N PHE A 104 5.74 -2.48 9.24
CA PHE A 104 7.04 -2.31 8.58
C PHE A 104 7.71 -1.07 9.13
N THR A 105 8.98 -1.21 9.53
CA THR A 105 9.81 -0.09 9.97
C THR A 105 10.87 0.17 8.93
N ILE A 106 10.96 1.39 8.43
CA ILE A 106 11.98 1.76 7.44
C ILE A 106 13.36 1.77 8.12
N THR A 107 14.35 1.11 7.52
CA THR A 107 15.72 1.03 8.02
C THR A 107 16.47 2.33 7.74
N GLU A 108 17.60 2.57 8.40
CA GLU A 108 18.45 3.74 8.08
C GLU A 108 18.83 3.81 6.61
N GLU A 109 19.20 2.66 6.05
CA GLU A 109 19.56 2.52 4.64
C GLU A 109 18.36 2.86 3.76
N GLY A 110 17.17 2.41 4.14
CA GLY A 110 15.92 2.76 3.48
C GLY A 110 15.63 4.25 3.53
N GLU A 111 15.77 4.91 4.68
CA GLU A 111 15.52 6.35 4.82
C GLU A 111 16.51 7.17 4.00
N ARG A 112 17.80 6.80 4.02
CA ARG A 112 18.83 7.42 3.16
C ARG A 112 18.52 7.22 1.68
N ALA A 113 18.08 6.02 1.28
CA ALA A 113 17.75 5.73 -0.12
C ALA A 113 16.45 6.41 -0.60
N LEU A 114 15.47 6.60 0.28
CA LEU A 114 14.18 7.21 -0.04
C LEU A 114 14.22 8.74 0.01
N TRP A 115 14.92 9.31 0.98
CA TRP A 115 14.82 10.73 1.34
C TRP A 115 16.17 11.43 1.50
N GLY A 116 17.29 10.73 1.36
CA GLY A 116 18.63 11.31 1.46
C GLY A 116 19.10 11.61 2.89
N HIS A 117 18.28 11.35 3.91
CA HIS A 117 18.60 11.59 5.31
C HIS A 117 17.81 10.63 6.23
N THR A 118 18.34 10.37 7.41
CA THR A 118 17.71 9.55 8.44
C THR A 118 16.78 10.37 9.32
N GLN A 119 15.72 9.75 9.83
CA GLN A 119 14.79 10.35 10.77
C GLN A 119 15.18 10.05 12.22
N LYS A 120 14.79 10.93 13.14
CA LYS A 120 14.90 10.67 14.58
C LYS A 120 13.98 9.53 15.01
N GLU A 121 12.75 9.57 14.50
CA GLU A 121 11.74 8.52 14.67
C GLU A 121 11.56 7.81 13.34
N ARG A 122 11.70 6.48 13.32
CA ARG A 122 11.61 5.72 12.08
C ARG A 122 10.23 5.83 11.47
N THR A 123 10.20 6.00 10.14
CA THR A 123 8.94 5.92 9.40
C THR A 123 8.37 4.51 9.45
N LYS A 124 7.04 4.41 9.60
CA LYS A 124 6.33 3.13 9.68
C LYS A 124 5.27 2.99 8.58
N ILE A 125 5.08 1.77 8.11
CA ILE A 125 3.90 1.34 7.35
C ILE A 125 3.13 0.36 8.22
N ILE A 126 1.86 0.64 8.47
CA ILE A 126 1.06 -0.08 9.46
C ILE A 126 -0.07 -0.83 8.75
N GLY A 127 -0.14 -2.14 9.00
CA GLY A 127 -1.22 -3.00 8.53
C GLY A 127 -2.52 -2.68 9.27
N CYS A 128 -3.53 -2.26 8.52
CA CYS A 128 -4.83 -1.86 9.07
C CYS A 128 -5.96 -2.65 8.41
N TYR A 129 -7.06 -2.87 9.14
CA TYR A 129 -8.13 -3.76 8.69
C TYR A 129 -9.48 -3.10 8.73
N ALA A 130 -10.18 -3.07 7.60
CA ALA A 130 -11.48 -2.40 7.49
C ALA A 130 -12.57 -3.04 8.35
N GLU A 131 -12.46 -4.33 8.68
CA GLU A 131 -13.37 -4.99 9.63
C GLU A 131 -13.26 -4.45 11.07
N ASN A 132 -12.16 -3.77 11.41
CA ASN A 132 -11.97 -3.06 12.67
C ASN A 132 -11.47 -1.61 12.44
N PRO A 133 -12.36 -0.66 12.11
CA PRO A 133 -11.97 0.73 11.85
C PRO A 133 -11.29 1.46 13.00
N GLU A 134 -11.51 1.03 14.24
CA GLU A 134 -10.88 1.63 15.42
C GLU A 134 -9.37 1.48 15.39
N SER A 135 -8.87 0.40 14.77
CA SER A 135 -7.43 0.11 14.64
C SER A 135 -6.63 1.20 13.90
N PHE A 136 -7.29 2.05 13.11
CA PHE A 136 -6.66 3.17 12.41
C PHE A 136 -7.38 4.51 12.62
N ALA A 137 -8.44 4.54 13.43
CA ALA A 137 -9.20 5.75 13.71
C ALA A 137 -8.43 6.76 14.56
N SER A 138 -7.50 6.30 15.39
CA SER A 138 -6.67 7.13 16.29
C SER A 138 -5.38 7.63 15.65
N MET A 139 -5.10 7.25 14.41
CA MET A 139 -3.80 7.44 13.77
C MET A 139 -3.88 8.44 12.62
N THR A 140 -2.78 9.15 12.35
CA THR A 140 -2.70 10.07 11.21
C THR A 140 -1.97 9.42 10.04
N ALA A 141 -2.58 9.43 8.86
CA ALA A 141 -2.00 8.86 7.65
C ALA A 141 -1.27 9.93 6.83
N ILE A 142 -0.04 9.64 6.40
CA ILE A 142 0.70 10.44 5.40
C ILE A 142 0.37 10.01 3.98
N GLY A 143 0.15 8.71 3.83
CA GLY A 143 -0.01 7.99 2.58
C GLY A 143 -0.56 6.61 2.90
N GLY A 144 -1.15 5.95 1.92
CA GLY A 144 -1.51 4.56 2.14
C GLY A 144 -2.09 3.89 0.91
N VAL A 145 -2.14 2.57 0.96
CA VAL A 145 -2.72 1.76 -0.09
C VAL A 145 -3.82 0.89 0.49
N ALA A 146 -4.93 0.78 -0.22
CA ALA A 146 -6.06 -0.05 0.20
C ALA A 146 -6.34 -1.11 -0.87
N ASP A 147 -6.18 -2.37 -0.50
CA ASP A 147 -6.44 -3.52 -1.36
C ASP A 147 -7.85 -4.07 -1.10
N GLU A 148 -8.46 -4.64 -2.14
CA GLU A 148 -9.73 -5.36 -2.09
C GLU A 148 -10.94 -4.58 -1.50
N ILE A 149 -10.96 -3.26 -1.65
CA ILE A 149 -11.96 -2.39 -0.97
C ILE A 149 -13.43 -2.63 -1.35
N CYS A 150 -13.70 -3.38 -2.42
CA CYS A 150 -15.07 -3.71 -2.83
C CYS A 150 -15.63 -4.96 -2.14
N GLN A 151 -14.85 -5.63 -1.29
CA GLN A 151 -15.36 -6.75 -0.51
C GLN A 151 -16.40 -6.29 0.51
N LYS A 152 -17.42 -7.14 0.76
CA LYS A 152 -18.53 -6.86 1.69
C LYS A 152 -18.09 -6.44 3.10
N LYS A 153 -16.92 -6.90 3.55
CA LYS A 153 -16.38 -6.57 4.87
C LYS A 153 -15.76 -5.17 4.94
N PHE A 154 -15.44 -4.56 3.79
CA PHE A 154 -15.00 -3.18 3.72
C PHE A 154 -16.23 -2.26 3.72
N LYS A 155 -16.71 -1.95 4.93
CA LYS A 155 -17.94 -1.18 5.13
C LYS A 155 -17.72 0.32 4.89
N HIS A 156 -18.82 1.05 4.65
CA HIS A 156 -18.80 2.50 4.42
C HIS A 156 -18.17 3.31 5.57
N ASN A 157 -18.31 2.84 6.82
CA ASN A 157 -17.66 3.48 7.97
C ASN A 157 -16.14 3.41 7.86
N ALA A 158 -15.55 2.27 7.49
CA ALA A 158 -14.12 2.12 7.26
C ALA A 158 -13.62 3.08 6.17
N TRP A 159 -14.37 3.21 5.08
CA TRP A 159 -14.07 4.19 4.01
C TRP A 159 -14.11 5.64 4.51
N THR A 160 -15.09 5.98 5.34
CA THR A 160 -15.24 7.33 5.89
C THR A 160 -14.12 7.65 6.89
N THR A 161 -13.78 6.70 7.77
CA THR A 161 -12.63 6.81 8.68
C THR A 161 -11.33 6.96 7.90
N LEU A 162 -11.12 6.16 6.84
CA LEU A 162 -9.94 6.25 6.00
C LEU A 162 -9.80 7.63 5.36
N ARG A 163 -10.87 8.14 4.74
CA ARG A 163 -10.87 9.47 4.12
C ARG A 163 -10.56 10.59 5.12
N ALA A 164 -11.06 10.47 6.36
CA ALA A 164 -10.79 11.45 7.41
C ALA A 164 -9.31 11.47 7.84
N ARG A 165 -8.60 10.34 7.76
CA ARG A 165 -7.19 10.21 8.16
C ARG A 165 -6.21 10.42 7.02
N CYS A 166 -6.64 10.19 5.78
CA CYS A 166 -5.88 10.46 4.56
C CYS A 166 -6.06 11.90 4.03
N SER A 167 -6.27 12.89 4.91
CA SER A 167 -6.56 14.27 4.51
C SER A 167 -5.45 14.91 3.66
N THR A 168 -4.19 14.48 3.83
CA THR A 168 -2.99 14.88 3.05
C THR A 168 -2.43 13.80 2.12
N ALA A 169 -3.01 12.61 2.11
CA ALA A 169 -2.47 11.40 1.50
C ALA A 169 -3.14 11.09 0.16
N SER A 170 -2.36 10.80 -0.89
CA SER A 170 -2.95 10.08 -2.02
C SER A 170 -3.12 8.61 -1.62
N GLY A 171 -4.14 7.95 -2.16
CA GLY A 171 -4.37 6.53 -1.89
C GLY A 171 -4.70 5.75 -3.14
N MET A 172 -3.84 4.81 -3.54
CA MET A 172 -4.19 3.86 -4.60
C MET A 172 -5.10 2.78 -4.06
N VAL A 173 -6.16 2.55 -4.82
CA VAL A 173 -7.24 1.67 -4.45
C VAL A 173 -7.34 0.60 -5.52
N ALA A 174 -7.22 -0.67 -5.17
CA ALA A 174 -7.36 -1.79 -6.11
C ALA A 174 -8.47 -2.73 -5.64
N PRO A 175 -9.73 -2.55 -6.06
CA PRO A 175 -10.75 -3.51 -5.72
C PRO A 175 -10.62 -4.80 -6.51
N ASN A 176 -10.90 -5.89 -5.79
CA ASN A 176 -11.29 -7.15 -6.38
C ASN A 176 -12.82 -7.24 -6.29
N ASN A 177 -13.48 -7.37 -7.45
CA ASN A 177 -14.92 -7.46 -7.73
C ASN A 177 -15.78 -6.19 -7.60
N ALA A 178 -16.23 -5.67 -8.75
CA ALA A 178 -17.67 -5.49 -8.97
C ALA A 178 -18.22 -6.87 -9.38
N GLY A 179 -19.14 -7.44 -8.60
CA GLY A 179 -19.90 -8.62 -9.06
C GLY A 179 -20.75 -8.27 -10.29
N PRO A 180 -21.35 -9.25 -10.98
CA PRO A 180 -22.19 -9.05 -12.16
C PRO A 180 -23.57 -8.41 -11.82
N GLY A 181 -23.60 -7.32 -11.06
CA GLY A 181 -24.81 -6.74 -10.49
C GLY A 181 -24.88 -5.22 -10.50
N LEU A 182 -24.10 -4.53 -11.34
CA LEU A 182 -24.23 -3.08 -11.55
C LEU A 182 -24.76 -2.74 -12.95
N ASP A 183 -25.65 -3.59 -13.46
CA ASP A 183 -26.60 -3.28 -14.52
C ASP A 183 -28.02 -3.50 -13.97
N ARG A 184 -28.53 -2.56 -13.16
CA ARG A 184 -29.95 -2.18 -13.04
C ARG A 184 -30.08 -0.78 -12.45
#